data_AF-A0A925XH38-F1
#
_entry.id   AF-A0A925XH38-F1
#
_cell.length_a   1.000
_cell.length_b   1.000
_cell.length_c   1.000
_cell.angle_alpha   90.00
_cell.angle_beta   90.00
_cell.angle_gamma   90.00
#
_symmetry.space_group_name_H-M   'P 1'
#
loop_
_entity.id
_entity.type
_entity.pdbx_description
1 polymer ?
#
loop_
_entity_poly.entity_id
_entity_poly.type
_entity_poly.pdbx_seq_one_letter_code
_entity_poly.pdbx_strand_id
1 'polypeptide(L)'
;MNLPLHPGLSSTTRLGPIVSNETSATVRDWLILLTAGVLAACASTFLDFNLRRIPGHAILRVVFPMAVGLALVPRRGAGTVMGGSALITGVAFRMCGLKGEALGFGALTSLVATGPLLDWTLRRANGGWRQYVSFALAGLASNLLALTVRGLAKAVGWERLGSRPLIEWLAQAAGTYVACGLLAGLLSGLILFYGRGRGAETPGETEP
;
A
#
# COMPACT_ATOMS: atom_id res chain seq x y z
N MET A 1 12.45 10.46 17.15
CA MET A 1 12.83 9.85 15.85
C MET A 1 12.40 10.83 14.76
N ASN A 2 13.35 11.50 14.09
CA ASN A 2 13.03 12.51 13.07
C ASN A 2 12.75 11.83 11.73
N LEU A 3 11.59 12.10 11.11
CA LEU A 3 11.25 11.63 9.77
C LEU A 3 11.53 12.76 8.76
N PRO A 4 12.67 12.73 8.04
CA PRO A 4 13.01 13.79 7.11
C PRO A 4 12.02 13.83 5.93
N LEU A 5 11.72 15.05 5.45
CA LEU A 5 10.90 15.28 4.26
C LEU A 5 11.55 14.61 3.03
N HIS A 6 10.73 14.02 2.16
CA HIS A 6 11.24 13.42 0.93
C HIS A 6 11.21 14.47 -0.20
N PRO A 7 12.36 14.97 -0.70
CA PRO A 7 12.39 16.08 -1.67
C PRO A 7 11.69 15.76 -2.98
N GLY A 8 11.72 14.47 -3.39
CA GLY A 8 10.99 13.98 -4.57
C GLY A 8 9.50 13.72 -4.37
N LEU A 9 8.94 13.87 -3.16
CA LEU A 9 7.49 13.81 -2.92
C LEU A 9 6.94 15.17 -2.52
N SER A 10 7.62 15.94 -1.66
CA SER A 10 7.15 17.28 -1.28
C SER A 10 6.99 18.22 -2.50
N SER A 11 7.79 18.03 -3.55
CA SER A 11 7.69 18.76 -4.82
C SER A 11 6.73 18.13 -5.84
N THR A 12 6.28 16.89 -5.63
CA THR A 12 5.61 16.08 -6.66
C THR A 12 4.23 15.58 -6.25
N THR A 13 3.95 15.53 -4.96
CA THR A 13 2.67 15.15 -4.38
C THR A 13 1.68 16.30 -4.51
N ARG A 14 0.48 15.99 -5.02
CA ARG A 14 -0.50 17.01 -5.45
C ARG A 14 -1.65 17.26 -4.50
N LEU A 15 -1.87 16.39 -3.51
CA LEU A 15 -2.57 16.82 -2.32
C LEU A 15 -1.63 17.81 -1.65
N GLY A 16 -1.99 19.10 -1.64
CA GLY A 16 -1.19 20.11 -0.95
C GLY A 16 -0.87 19.57 0.44
N PRO A 17 0.41 19.42 0.82
CA PRO A 17 0.74 18.77 2.08
C PRO A 17 0.02 19.55 3.18
N ILE A 18 -0.93 18.89 3.85
CA ILE A 18 -1.70 19.49 4.94
C ILE A 18 -0.77 19.82 6.11
N VAL A 19 0.42 19.21 6.14
CA VAL A 19 1.41 19.39 7.19
C VAL A 19 2.62 20.19 6.70
N SER A 20 3.09 21.05 7.60
CA SER A 20 4.13 22.05 7.43
C SER A 20 5.42 21.50 6.80
N ASN A 21 6.07 22.32 5.97
CA ASN A 21 7.40 22.07 5.37
C ASN A 21 8.55 22.05 6.41
N GLU A 22 8.25 21.80 7.68
CA GLU A 22 9.23 21.74 8.75
C GLU A 22 10.05 20.46 8.66
N THR A 23 11.35 20.62 8.90
CA THR A 23 12.38 19.56 8.89
C THR A 23 12.07 18.42 9.86
N SER A 24 11.29 18.70 10.90
CA SER A 24 10.89 17.75 11.93
C SER A 24 9.44 17.30 11.74
N ALA A 25 9.15 16.04 12.08
CA ALA A 25 7.80 15.52 12.03
C ALA A 25 6.95 16.11 13.17
N THR A 26 5.86 16.78 12.82
CA THR A 26 4.92 17.35 13.79
C THR A 26 4.04 16.22 14.36
N VAL A 27 3.46 16.39 15.56
CA VAL A 27 2.49 15.44 16.13
C VAL A 27 1.34 15.12 15.16
N ARG A 28 0.92 16.11 14.36
CA ARG A 28 -0.09 15.94 13.30
C ARG A 28 0.33 14.95 12.22
N ASP A 29 1.59 14.96 11.79
CA ASP A 29 2.13 13.99 10.83
C ASP A 29 1.97 12.56 11.36
N TRP A 30 2.37 12.36 12.61
CA TRP A 30 2.26 11.07 13.28
C TRP A 30 0.81 10.60 13.38
N LEU A 31 -0.11 11.49 13.77
CA LEU A 31 -1.54 11.15 13.85
C LEU A 31 -2.11 10.75 12.49
N ILE A 32 -1.79 11.47 11.41
CA ILE A 32 -2.27 11.14 10.06
C ILE A 32 -1.70 9.77 9.61
N LEU A 33 -0.42 9.52 9.84
CA LEU A 33 0.20 8.24 9.47
C LEU A 33 -0.37 7.07 10.29
N LEU A 34 -0.52 7.22 11.60
CA LEU A 34 -1.10 6.18 12.45
C LEU A 34 -2.55 5.90 12.07
N THR A 35 -3.36 6.94 11.84
CA THR A 35 -4.75 6.78 11.42
C THR A 35 -4.86 6.13 10.04
N ALA A 36 -4.00 6.49 9.08
CA ALA A 36 -3.96 5.82 7.77
C ALA A 36 -3.64 4.31 7.89
N GLY A 37 -2.71 3.92 8.77
CA GLY A 37 -2.43 2.52 9.05
C GLY A 37 -3.60 1.78 9.70
N VAL A 38 -4.25 2.39 10.69
CA VAL A 38 -5.47 1.86 11.32
C VAL A 38 -6.58 1.69 10.28
N LEU A 39 -6.81 2.70 9.43
CA LEU A 39 -7.80 2.64 8.36
C LEU A 39 -7.47 1.53 7.35
N ALA A 40 -6.19 1.30 7.04
CA ALA A 40 -5.77 0.20 6.18
C ALA A 40 -6.10 -1.17 6.80
N ALA A 41 -5.88 -1.35 8.11
CA ALA A 41 -6.25 -2.57 8.82
C ALA A 41 -7.78 -2.74 8.88
N CYS A 42 -8.54 -1.67 9.16
CA CYS A 42 -10.01 -1.69 9.14
C CYS A 42 -10.54 -2.03 7.74
N ALA A 43 -10.03 -1.37 6.70
CA ALA A 43 -10.38 -1.65 5.31
C ALA A 43 -10.10 -3.11 4.94
N SER A 44 -8.95 -3.65 5.33
CA SER A 44 -8.62 -5.05 5.10
C SER A 44 -9.55 -6.02 5.83
N THR A 45 -10.08 -5.64 7.00
CA THR A 45 -10.86 -6.52 7.87
C THR A 45 -12.37 -6.45 7.60
N PHE A 46 -12.89 -5.28 7.25
CA PHE A 46 -14.33 -5.02 7.17
C PHE A 46 -14.86 -4.74 5.76
N LEU A 47 -14.03 -4.31 4.81
CA LEU A 47 -14.50 -4.03 3.45
C LEU A 47 -14.49 -5.29 2.60
N ASP A 48 -15.59 -6.01 2.54
CA ASP A 48 -15.73 -7.09 1.58
C ASP A 48 -16.21 -6.59 0.22
N PHE A 49 -15.25 -6.40 -0.68
CA PHE A 49 -15.57 -6.47 -2.10
C PHE A 49 -16.04 -7.90 -2.35
N ASN A 50 -17.27 -8.09 -2.83
CA ASN A 50 -17.88 -9.39 -3.17
C ASN A 50 -17.06 -10.26 -4.19
N LEU A 51 -15.82 -9.89 -4.48
CA LEU A 51 -14.75 -10.60 -5.19
C LEU A 51 -14.18 -11.79 -4.39
N ARG A 52 -15.03 -12.49 -3.63
CA ARG A 52 -14.66 -13.61 -2.74
C ARG A 52 -13.90 -14.75 -3.45
N ARG A 53 -14.02 -14.81 -4.79
CA ARG A 53 -13.37 -15.82 -5.65
C ARG A 53 -11.98 -15.43 -6.16
N ILE A 54 -11.48 -14.21 -5.94
CA ILE A 54 -10.18 -13.76 -6.48
C ILE A 54 -9.11 -13.74 -5.39
N PRO A 55 -8.16 -14.70 -5.38
CA PRO A 55 -7.02 -14.66 -4.47
C PRO A 55 -6.17 -13.40 -4.68
N GLY A 56 -5.69 -12.77 -3.61
CA GLY A 56 -4.72 -11.67 -3.71
C GLY A 56 -5.29 -10.26 -3.91
N HIS A 57 -6.61 -10.08 -3.88
CA HIS A 57 -7.24 -8.75 -4.00
C HIS A 57 -7.15 -7.91 -2.71
N ALA A 58 -6.79 -8.52 -1.56
CA ALA A 58 -6.70 -7.83 -0.27
C ALA A 58 -5.71 -6.65 -0.30
N ILE A 59 -4.65 -6.73 -1.10
CA ILE A 59 -3.69 -5.64 -1.27
C ILE A 59 -4.35 -4.35 -1.78
N LEU A 60 -5.42 -4.44 -2.58
CA LEU A 60 -6.13 -3.27 -3.11
C LEU A 60 -6.83 -2.48 -2.00
N ARG A 61 -7.36 -3.17 -0.97
CA ARG A 61 -8.03 -2.56 0.19
C ARG A 61 -7.04 -1.76 1.05
N VAL A 62 -5.82 -2.29 1.17
CA VAL A 62 -4.75 -1.72 1.99
C VAL A 62 -4.07 -0.54 1.30
N VAL A 63 -3.83 -0.68 0.00
CA VAL A 63 -3.05 0.29 -0.75
C VAL A 63 -3.73 1.65 -0.82
N PHE A 64 -5.05 1.70 -0.94
CA PHE A 64 -5.78 2.97 -1.03
C PHE A 64 -5.54 3.89 0.19
N PRO A 65 -5.87 3.49 1.45
CA PRO A 65 -5.63 4.34 2.62
C PRO A 65 -4.15 4.62 2.87
N MET A 66 -3.25 3.68 2.56
CA MET A 66 -1.81 3.91 2.68
C MET A 66 -1.29 4.94 1.67
N ALA A 67 -1.73 4.86 0.41
CA ALA A 67 -1.33 5.81 -0.63
C ALA A 67 -1.86 7.22 -0.32
N VAL A 68 -3.09 7.33 0.20
CA VAL A 68 -3.66 8.61 0.66
C VAL A 68 -2.86 9.15 1.85
N GLY A 69 -2.55 8.34 2.86
CA GLY A 69 -1.74 8.78 4.01
C GLY A 69 -0.35 9.28 3.59
N LEU A 70 0.30 8.58 2.66
CA LEU A 70 1.58 8.96 2.07
C LEU A 70 1.49 10.25 1.23
N ALA A 71 0.37 10.44 0.54
CA ALA A 71 0.10 11.66 -0.23
C ALA A 71 -0.16 12.86 0.69
N LEU A 72 -0.76 12.66 1.86
CA LEU A 72 -0.96 13.72 2.85
C LEU A 72 0.31 14.05 3.62
N VAL A 73 1.15 13.04 3.90
CA VAL A 73 2.40 13.16 4.68
C VAL A 73 3.57 12.53 3.90
N PRO A 74 4.17 13.28 2.94
CA PRO A 74 5.24 12.79 2.06
C PRO A 74 6.62 12.70 2.74
N ARG A 75 6.73 11.97 3.86
CA ARG A 75 7.96 11.82 4.65
C ARG A 75 8.66 10.48 4.40
N ARG A 76 9.99 10.46 4.52
CA ARG A 76 10.77 9.21 4.48
C ARG A 76 10.41 8.33 5.67
N GLY A 77 10.00 7.09 5.42
CA GLY A 77 9.61 6.16 6.50
C GLY A 77 8.13 6.21 6.83
N ALA A 78 7.34 7.08 6.19
CA ALA A 78 5.89 7.16 6.39
C ALA A 78 5.20 5.81 6.11
N GLY A 79 5.65 5.10 5.07
CA GLY A 79 5.20 3.74 4.77
C GLY A 79 5.42 2.77 5.92
N THR A 80 6.62 2.75 6.51
CA THR A 80 6.94 1.86 7.65
C THR A 80 6.10 2.16 8.88
N VAL A 81 5.81 3.43 9.19
CA VAL A 81 4.96 3.83 10.32
C VAL A 81 3.50 3.38 10.09
N MET A 82 2.97 3.60 8.88
CA MET A 82 1.64 3.11 8.49
C MET A 82 1.57 1.58 8.55
N GLY A 83 2.57 0.88 8.03
CA GLY A 83 2.64 -0.59 8.06
C GLY A 83 2.73 -1.15 9.49
N GLY A 84 3.51 -0.50 10.36
CA GLY A 84 3.65 -0.89 11.77
C GLY A 84 2.36 -0.70 12.56
N SER A 85 1.70 0.44 12.41
CA SER A 85 0.39 0.69 13.05
C SER A 85 -0.68 -0.26 12.51
N ALA A 86 -0.72 -0.48 11.20
CA ALA A 86 -1.63 -1.44 10.57
C ALA A 86 -1.42 -2.87 11.11
N LEU A 87 -0.17 -3.29 11.31
CA LEU A 87 0.16 -4.58 11.92
C LEU A 87 -0.37 -4.70 13.35
N ILE A 88 -0.10 -3.70 14.19
CA ILE A 88 -0.55 -3.69 15.59
C ILE A 88 -2.08 -3.79 15.63
N THR A 89 -2.78 -3.01 14.81
CA THR A 89 -4.24 -3.05 14.71
C THR A 89 -4.74 -4.41 14.20
N GLY A 90 -4.13 -4.96 13.15
CA GLY A 90 -4.51 -6.26 12.59
C GLY A 90 -4.31 -7.42 13.57
N VAL A 91 -3.22 -7.40 14.35
CA VAL A 91 -2.96 -8.36 15.43
C VAL A 91 -3.98 -8.18 16.56
N ALA A 92 -4.26 -6.94 16.98
CA ALA A 92 -5.26 -6.67 18.00
C ALA A 92 -6.65 -7.17 17.59
N PHE A 93 -7.09 -6.94 16.34
CA PHE A 93 -8.34 -7.47 15.82
C PHE A 93 -8.38 -9.01 15.86
N ARG A 94 -7.27 -9.66 15.52
CA ARG A 94 -7.13 -11.11 15.62
C ARG A 94 -7.22 -11.62 17.06
N MET A 95 -6.60 -10.94 18.02
CA MET A 95 -6.63 -11.31 19.45
C MET A 95 -8.01 -11.07 20.08
N CYS A 96 -8.70 -9.98 19.72
CA CYS A 96 -10.04 -9.67 20.21
C CYS A 96 -11.16 -10.50 19.55
N GLY A 97 -10.83 -11.40 18.62
CA GLY A 97 -11.82 -12.24 17.95
C GLY A 97 -12.79 -11.45 17.06
N LEU A 98 -12.39 -10.28 16.56
CA LEU A 98 -13.15 -9.52 15.58
C LEU A 98 -13.09 -10.27 14.25
N LYS A 99 -14.04 -11.19 14.05
CA LYS A 99 -14.17 -12.11 12.90
C LYS A 99 -14.68 -11.41 11.63
N GLY A 100 -14.25 -10.18 11.33
CA GLY A 100 -14.21 -9.77 9.92
C GLY A 100 -13.27 -10.74 9.21
N GLU A 101 -13.64 -11.28 8.04
CA GLU A 101 -13.00 -12.44 7.38
C GLU A 101 -11.55 -12.63 7.82
N ALA A 102 -11.31 -13.62 8.69
CA ALA A 102 -10.09 -13.77 9.47
C ALA A 102 -8.86 -13.33 8.66
N LEU A 103 -8.26 -12.20 9.06
CA LEU A 103 -7.07 -11.61 8.44
C LEU A 103 -6.05 -12.72 8.14
N GLY A 104 -6.09 -13.21 6.90
CA GLY A 104 -5.29 -14.36 6.51
C GLY A 104 -3.82 -14.02 6.60
N PHE A 105 -2.96 -15.02 6.76
CA PHE A 105 -1.52 -14.79 6.85
C PHE A 105 -1.00 -13.97 5.65
N GLY A 106 -1.53 -14.23 4.45
CA GLY A 106 -1.22 -13.43 3.27
C GLY A 106 -1.66 -11.95 3.37
N ALA A 107 -2.84 -11.67 3.93
CA ALA A 107 -3.32 -10.29 4.08
C ALA A 107 -2.45 -9.51 5.09
N LEU A 108 -2.09 -10.13 6.22
CA LEU A 108 -1.16 -9.55 7.18
C LEU A 108 0.22 -9.29 6.57
N THR A 109 0.75 -10.23 5.78
CA THR A 109 2.03 -10.04 5.09
C THR A 109 1.98 -8.86 4.12
N SER A 110 0.94 -8.77 3.28
CA SER A 110 0.78 -7.61 2.39
C SER A 110 0.62 -6.31 3.17
N LEU A 111 -0.15 -6.31 4.26
CA LEU A 111 -0.37 -5.15 5.11
C LEU A 111 0.95 -4.60 5.67
N VAL A 112 1.83 -5.49 6.15
CA VAL A 112 3.15 -5.11 6.69
C VAL A 112 4.13 -4.73 5.59
N ALA A 113 4.21 -5.52 4.52
CA ALA A 113 5.23 -5.38 3.49
C ALA A 113 4.98 -4.16 2.58
N THR A 114 3.73 -3.76 2.38
CA THR A 114 3.37 -2.65 1.50
C THR A 114 4.02 -1.35 1.94
N GLY A 115 4.00 -1.02 3.23
CA GLY A 115 4.60 0.21 3.77
C GLY A 115 6.10 0.36 3.46
N PRO A 116 6.97 -0.56 3.91
CA PRO A 116 8.41 -0.55 3.60
C PRO A 116 8.72 -0.58 2.11
N LEU A 117 7.95 -1.34 1.31
CA LEU A 117 8.15 -1.40 -0.14
C LEU A 117 7.80 -0.08 -0.83
N LEU A 118 6.73 0.60 -0.39
CA LEU A 118 6.42 1.96 -0.83
C LEU A 118 7.56 2.92 -0.47
N ASP A 119 8.02 2.92 0.78
CA ASP A 119 9.15 3.75 1.20
C ASP A 119 10.43 3.48 0.39
N TRP A 120 10.69 2.22 0.04
CA TRP A 120 11.81 1.87 -0.84
C TRP A 120 11.65 2.47 -2.23
N THR A 121 10.47 2.32 -2.85
CA THR A 121 10.23 2.87 -4.19
C THR A 121 10.33 4.38 -4.22
N LEU A 122 9.87 5.05 -3.16
CA LEU A 122 9.99 6.49 -3.00
C LEU A 122 11.43 6.95 -2.98
N ARG A 123 12.31 6.25 -2.26
CA ARG A 123 13.76 6.55 -2.23
C ARG A 123 14.40 6.51 -3.62
N ARG A 124 13.82 5.76 -4.56
CA ARG A 124 14.33 5.55 -5.92
C ARG A 124 13.57 6.35 -6.98
N ALA A 125 12.59 7.16 -6.57
CA ALA A 125 11.68 7.86 -7.46
C ALA A 125 12.32 9.13 -8.07
N ASN A 126 12.84 9.02 -9.29
CA ASN A 126 13.50 10.11 -10.03
C ASN A 126 12.60 10.87 -11.05
N GLY A 127 11.28 10.87 -10.86
CA GLY A 127 10.33 11.51 -11.78
C GLY A 127 9.91 10.64 -12.98
N GLY A 128 8.73 10.92 -13.55
CA GLY A 128 8.27 10.39 -14.84
C GLY A 128 7.73 8.95 -14.83
N TRP A 129 7.65 8.31 -16.01
CA TRP A 129 7.11 6.95 -16.21
C TRP A 129 7.78 5.89 -15.32
N ARG A 130 9.08 6.04 -15.04
CA ARG A 130 9.85 5.10 -14.18
C ARG A 130 9.30 5.01 -12.76
N GLN A 131 8.61 6.05 -12.28
CA GLN A 131 7.96 6.02 -10.97
C GLN A 131 6.77 5.05 -10.98
N TYR A 132 5.88 5.14 -11.96
CA TYR A 132 4.74 4.21 -12.09
C TYR A 132 5.20 2.75 -12.16
N VAL A 133 6.26 2.48 -12.92
CA VAL A 133 6.86 1.13 -12.96
C VAL A 133 7.41 0.70 -11.59
N SER A 134 8.10 1.60 -10.88
CA SER A 134 8.64 1.29 -9.54
C SER A 134 7.52 0.95 -8.55
N PHE A 135 6.43 1.74 -8.56
CA PHE A 135 5.25 1.47 -7.74
C PHE A 135 4.55 0.15 -8.13
N ALA A 136 4.39 -0.12 -9.43
CA ALA A 136 3.86 -1.40 -9.92
C ALA A 136 4.70 -2.59 -9.42
N LEU A 137 6.03 -2.47 -9.46
CA LEU A 137 6.95 -3.50 -8.97
C LEU A 137 6.89 -3.67 -7.44
N ALA A 138 6.71 -2.59 -6.66
CA ALA A 138 6.49 -2.71 -5.22
C ALA A 138 5.17 -3.40 -4.89
N GLY A 139 4.08 -3.04 -5.58
CA GLY A 139 2.80 -3.71 -5.42
C GLY A 139 2.88 -5.20 -5.76
N LEU A 140 3.57 -5.53 -6.86
CA LEU A 140 3.87 -6.90 -7.25
C LEU A 140 4.70 -7.64 -6.18
N ALA A 141 5.81 -7.07 -5.72
CA ALA A 141 6.67 -7.67 -4.70
C ALA A 141 5.91 -7.92 -3.39
N SER A 142 5.11 -6.95 -2.94
CA SER A 142 4.27 -7.07 -1.73
C SER A 142 3.28 -8.23 -1.86
N ASN A 143 2.63 -8.35 -3.03
CA ASN A 143 1.65 -9.40 -3.24
C ASN A 143 2.32 -10.78 -3.41
N LEU A 144 3.46 -10.87 -4.09
CA LEU A 144 4.22 -12.12 -4.19
C LEU A 144 4.71 -12.60 -2.82
N LEU A 145 5.14 -11.70 -1.93
CA LEU A 145 5.47 -12.06 -0.54
C LEU A 145 4.26 -12.65 0.18
N ALA A 146 3.08 -12.05 0.01
CA ALA A 146 1.85 -12.59 0.59
C ALA A 146 1.43 -13.93 -0.01
N LEU A 147 1.65 -14.15 -1.31
CA LEU A 147 1.46 -15.44 -1.95
C LEU A 147 2.39 -16.50 -1.33
N THR A 148 3.67 -16.18 -1.16
CA THR A 148 4.67 -17.07 -0.58
C THR A 148 4.32 -17.43 0.86
N VAL A 149 4.03 -16.44 1.72
CA VAL A 149 3.68 -16.70 3.12
C VAL A 149 2.39 -17.52 3.23
N ARG A 150 1.38 -17.21 2.41
CA ARG A 150 0.13 -17.98 2.40
C ARG A 150 0.33 -19.39 1.85
N GLY A 151 1.12 -19.55 0.80
CA GLY A 151 1.49 -20.85 0.23
C GLY A 151 2.21 -21.72 1.24
N LEU A 152 3.17 -21.16 1.99
CA LEU A 152 3.87 -21.85 3.08
C LEU A 152 2.92 -22.23 4.23
N ALA A 153 2.07 -21.30 4.68
CA ALA A 153 1.08 -21.58 5.71
C ALA A 153 0.12 -22.72 5.31
N LYS A 154 -0.25 -22.76 4.02
CA LYS A 154 -1.08 -23.84 3.45
C LYS A 154 -0.33 -25.16 3.34
N ALA A 155 0.95 -25.14 2.94
CA ALA A 155 1.80 -26.34 2.85
C ALA A 155 2.06 -26.99 4.22
N VAL A 156 2.24 -26.18 5.27
CA VAL A 156 2.40 -26.65 6.65
C VAL A 156 1.06 -27.10 7.27
N GLY A 157 -0.07 -26.84 6.60
CA GLY A 157 -1.39 -27.25 7.07
C GLY A 157 -2.01 -26.32 8.12
N TRP A 158 -1.52 -25.08 8.22
CA TRP A 158 -2.09 -24.08 9.12
C TRP A 158 -3.43 -23.53 8.60
N GLU A 159 -3.68 -23.60 7.29
CA GLU A 159 -4.96 -23.23 6.63
C GLU A 159 -5.79 -24.47 6.26
N ARG A 160 -6.21 -25.28 7.26
CA ARG A 160 -6.89 -26.58 7.04
C ARG A 160 -8.43 -26.57 7.00
N LEU A 161 -9.13 -25.45 7.19
CA LEU A 161 -10.60 -25.44 7.07
C LEU A 161 -11.06 -25.08 5.64
N GLY A 162 -11.40 -26.11 4.85
CA GLY A 162 -12.22 -25.99 3.63
C GLY A 162 -11.53 -25.44 2.37
N SER A 163 -10.20 -25.42 2.32
CA SER A 163 -9.47 -24.79 1.21
C SER A 163 -9.25 -25.75 0.03
N ARG A 164 -9.42 -25.22 -1.20
CA ARG A 164 -9.13 -25.92 -2.48
C ARG A 164 -7.74 -26.58 -2.45
N PRO A 165 -7.50 -27.69 -3.17
CA PRO A 165 -6.17 -28.30 -3.30
C PRO A 165 -5.07 -27.27 -3.57
N LEU A 166 -3.89 -27.46 -2.99
CA LEU A 166 -2.78 -26.49 -3.09
C LEU A 166 -2.43 -26.20 -4.56
N ILE A 167 -2.40 -27.23 -5.41
CA ILE A 167 -2.05 -27.12 -6.84
C ILE A 167 -3.07 -26.25 -7.60
N GLU A 168 -4.37 -26.48 -7.38
CA GLU A 168 -5.46 -25.75 -8.04
C GLU A 168 -5.51 -24.30 -7.56
N TRP A 169 -5.31 -24.09 -6.26
CA TRP A 169 -5.23 -22.77 -5.68
C TRP A 169 -4.01 -22.01 -6.19
N LEU A 170 -2.84 -22.64 -6.28
CA LEU A 170 -1.59 -21.97 -6.67
C LEU A 170 -1.63 -21.52 -8.14
N ALA A 171 -2.17 -22.34 -9.04
CA ALA A 171 -2.33 -21.98 -10.45
C ALA A 171 -3.21 -20.73 -10.62
N GLN A 172 -4.34 -20.67 -9.91
CA GLN A 172 -5.21 -19.49 -9.91
C GLN A 172 -4.56 -18.30 -9.20
N ALA A 173 -3.93 -18.54 -8.05
CA ALA A 173 -3.35 -17.49 -7.19
C ALA A 173 -2.15 -16.82 -7.84
N ALA A 174 -1.30 -17.54 -8.58
CA ALA A 174 -0.17 -16.95 -9.27
C ALA A 174 -0.61 -15.81 -10.20
N GLY A 175 -1.63 -16.06 -11.05
CA GLY A 175 -2.15 -15.04 -11.96
C GLY A 175 -2.79 -13.87 -11.25
N THR A 176 -3.67 -14.14 -10.27
CA THR A 176 -4.43 -13.09 -9.60
C THR A 176 -3.59 -12.25 -8.65
N TYR A 177 -2.58 -12.84 -7.98
CA TYR A 177 -1.65 -12.08 -7.15
C TYR A 177 -0.75 -11.17 -7.97
N VAL A 178 -0.26 -11.62 -9.13
CA VAL A 178 0.51 -10.77 -10.05
C VAL A 178 -0.35 -9.59 -10.54
N ALA A 179 -1.54 -9.88 -11.07
CA ALA A 179 -2.45 -8.85 -11.57
C ALA A 179 -2.86 -7.85 -10.48
N CYS A 180 -3.31 -8.33 -9.31
CA CYS A 180 -3.71 -7.46 -8.21
C CYS A 180 -2.53 -6.65 -7.67
N GLY A 181 -1.32 -7.23 -7.62
CA GLY A 181 -0.13 -6.54 -7.13
C GLY A 181 0.28 -5.40 -8.07
N LEU A 182 0.30 -5.66 -9.38
CA LEU A 182 0.58 -4.63 -10.38
C LEU A 182 -0.47 -3.51 -10.34
N LEU A 183 -1.76 -3.86 -10.31
CA LEU A 183 -2.85 -2.89 -10.23
C LEU A 183 -2.76 -2.04 -8.97
N ALA A 184 -2.51 -2.64 -7.81
CA ALA A 184 -2.36 -1.92 -6.55
C ALA A 184 -1.15 -0.96 -6.60
N GLY A 185 -0.03 -1.42 -7.14
CA GLY A 185 1.13 -0.55 -7.34
C GLY A 185 0.82 0.63 -8.26
N LEU A 186 0.20 0.39 -9.42
CA LEU A 186 -0.21 1.44 -10.34
C LEU A 186 -1.20 2.42 -9.71
N LEU A 187 -2.18 1.92 -8.94
CA LEU A 187 -3.14 2.76 -8.21
C LEU A 187 -2.44 3.64 -7.17
N SER A 188 -1.44 3.10 -6.46
CA SER A 188 -0.61 3.91 -5.55
C SER A 188 0.06 5.06 -6.28
N GLY A 189 0.73 4.75 -7.40
CA GLY A 189 1.40 5.75 -8.23
C GLY A 189 0.42 6.77 -8.81
N LEU A 190 -0.76 6.33 -9.25
CA LEU A 190 -1.83 7.21 -9.70
C LEU A 190 -2.25 8.14 -8.56
N ILE A 191 -2.67 7.63 -7.40
CA ILE A 191 -3.13 8.47 -6.26
C ILE A 191 -2.06 9.50 -5.86
N LEU A 192 -0.78 9.11 -5.86
CA LEU A 192 0.32 10.00 -5.51
C LEU A 192 0.63 11.06 -6.56
N PHE A 193 0.41 10.77 -7.86
CA PHE A 193 0.82 11.64 -8.98
C PHE A 193 -0.34 12.13 -9.87
N TYR A 194 -1.59 11.83 -9.53
CA TYR A 194 -2.79 12.20 -10.28
C TYR A 194 -2.90 13.73 -10.34
N GLY A 195 -2.69 14.30 -11.53
CA GLY A 195 -2.77 15.75 -11.77
C GLY A 195 -1.57 16.35 -12.52
N ARG A 196 -0.50 15.59 -12.81
CA ARG A 196 0.65 16.11 -13.58
C ARG A 196 0.36 16.42 -15.06
N GLY A 197 -0.73 15.90 -15.60
CA GLY A 197 -1.09 16.02 -17.02
C GLY A 197 -1.95 17.22 -17.43
N ARG A 198 -2.24 18.20 -16.56
CA ARG A 198 -3.10 19.36 -16.91
C ARG A 198 -2.42 20.74 -16.85
N GLY A 199 -1.12 20.81 -16.62
CA GLY A 199 -0.38 22.08 -16.52
C GLY A 199 0.79 22.22 -17.49
N ALA A 200 0.87 21.37 -18.51
CA ALA A 200 1.99 21.35 -19.46
C ALA A 200 1.58 21.75 -20.89
N GLU A 201 0.49 22.50 -21.04
CA GLU A 201 0.14 23.16 -22.31
C GLU A 201 -0.43 24.56 -22.01
N THR A 202 0.47 25.54 -21.98
CA THR A 202 0.30 26.86 -22.65
C THR A 202 1.65 27.60 -22.58
N PRO A 203 2.62 27.32 -23.47
CA PRO A 203 3.58 28.34 -23.88
C PRO A 203 2.86 29.24 -24.90
N GLY A 204 2.11 30.21 -24.38
CA GLY A 204 1.52 31.29 -25.16
C GLY A 204 2.30 32.59 -24.93
N GLU A 205 3.58 32.60 -25.27
CA GLU A 205 4.35 33.83 -25.47
C GLU A 205 4.75 33.89 -26.94
N THR A 206 3.95 34.62 -27.72
CA THR A 206 4.42 35.25 -28.94
C THR A 206 3.88 36.68 -28.95
N GLU A 207 4.62 37.60 -28.34
CA GLU A 207 4.58 39.02 -28.68
C GLU A 207 6.02 39.47 -28.98
N PRO A 208 6.27 39.99 -30.18
CA PRO A 208 7.16 41.13 -30.38
C PRO A 208 6.39 42.45 -30.41
#